data_AF-A0A1Y6KJ40-F1
#
_entry.id   AF-A0A1Y6KJ40-F1
#
_cell.length_a   1.000
_cell.length_b   1.000
_cell.length_c   1.000
_cell.angle_alpha   90.00
_cell.angle_beta   90.00
_cell.angle_gamma   90.00
#
_symmetry.space_group_name_H-M   'P 1'
#
loop_
_entity.id
_entity.type
_entity.pdbx_description
1 polymer ?
#
loop_
_entity_poly.entity_id
_entity_poly.type
_entity_poly.pdbx_seq_one_letter_code
_entity_poly.pdbx_strand_id
1 'polypeptide(L)'
;MGMAEDANKTIYVLHGPSTDLSGTCEPQTSGLTTLADVERLCADTAARFGLTSQCRRSDHEEGLVQSIHEARARAVAGIVLNTGTYSRTSVALHDVLVRSNIPMVAVRIGNTCGRDSFRHHTFTAKAAFASISGFGVDGYRLAITGLAAKLGAKAAPQTDLSAQA
;
A
#
# COMPACT_ATOMS: atom_id res chain seq x y z
N MET A 1 -12.59 -29.17 19.45
CA MET A 1 -12.33 -27.74 19.70
C MET A 1 -11.29 -27.31 18.68
N GLY A 2 -11.72 -26.66 17.60
CA GLY A 2 -10.85 -26.37 16.45
C GLY A 2 -11.56 -25.44 15.49
N MET A 3 -11.81 -24.21 15.94
CA MET A 3 -12.04 -23.11 15.03
C MET A 3 -10.65 -22.61 14.67
N ALA A 4 -10.16 -22.98 13.49
CA ALA A 4 -9.05 -22.25 12.91
C ALA A 4 -9.51 -20.78 12.86
N GLU A 5 -8.80 -19.88 13.53
CA GLU A 5 -9.00 -18.45 13.34
C GLU A 5 -8.98 -18.20 11.84
N ASP A 6 -10.11 -17.76 11.27
CA ASP A 6 -10.11 -17.16 9.95
C ASP A 6 -9.25 -15.90 10.07
N ALA A 7 -7.94 -16.08 9.87
CA ALA A 7 -6.97 -15.01 9.87
C ALA A 7 -7.48 -13.96 8.89
N ASN A 8 -7.80 -12.77 9.40
CA ASN A 8 -8.47 -11.74 8.63
C ASN A 8 -7.63 -11.41 7.39
N LYS A 9 -8.10 -11.82 6.21
CA LYS A 9 -7.38 -11.69 4.92
C LYS A 9 -7.44 -10.28 4.33
N THR A 10 -7.90 -9.31 5.11
CA THR A 10 -8.00 -7.91 4.67
C THR A 10 -6.64 -7.24 4.75
N ILE A 11 -6.24 -6.53 3.70
CA ILE A 11 -5.13 -5.59 3.72
C ILE A 11 -5.68 -4.16 3.59
N TYR A 12 -5.05 -3.21 4.25
CA TYR A 12 -5.39 -1.78 4.10
C TYR A 12 -4.43 -1.12 3.13
N VAL A 13 -4.97 -0.29 2.23
CA VAL A 13 -4.18 0.58 1.36
C VAL A 13 -4.43 2.01 1.80
N LEU A 14 -3.41 2.63 2.41
CA LEU A 14 -3.54 3.94 3.04
C LEU A 14 -2.89 5.03 2.19
N HIS A 15 -3.67 6.06 1.87
CA HIS A 15 -3.27 7.21 1.06
C HIS A 15 -3.30 8.50 1.89
N GLY A 16 -2.16 9.19 1.97
CA GLY A 16 -2.03 10.50 2.60
C GLY A 16 -2.32 11.66 1.63
N PRO A 17 -2.06 12.92 2.07
CA PRO A 17 -2.27 14.10 1.25
C PRO A 17 -1.29 14.16 0.07
N SER A 18 -1.74 14.83 -0.99
CA SER A 18 -0.97 15.02 -2.23
C SER A 18 -0.48 13.70 -2.85
N THR A 19 -1.19 12.59 -2.62
CA THR A 19 -1.12 11.40 -3.46
C THR A 19 -1.88 11.57 -4.77
N ASP A 20 -2.23 12.82 -5.13
CA ASP A 20 -2.98 13.11 -6.34
C ASP A 20 -2.20 12.57 -7.53
N LEU A 21 -2.83 11.55 -8.13
CA LEU A 21 -2.39 10.86 -9.33
C LEU A 21 -2.62 11.70 -10.58
N SER A 22 -3.12 12.93 -10.42
CA SER A 22 -3.31 13.88 -11.51
C SER A 22 -1.95 14.19 -12.14
N GLY A 23 -1.81 13.86 -13.41
CA GLY A 23 -0.63 14.15 -14.25
C GLY A 23 -0.34 15.64 -14.46
N THR A 24 -0.75 16.52 -13.54
CA THR A 24 -0.62 17.96 -13.63
C THR A 24 0.70 18.52 -13.09
N CYS A 25 1.55 17.70 -12.44
CA CYS A 25 2.84 18.18 -11.93
C CYS A 25 4.07 17.73 -12.75
N GLU A 26 3.95 16.70 -13.59
CA GLU A 26 4.98 16.27 -14.56
C GLU A 26 4.28 15.53 -15.73
N PRO A 27 3.98 16.21 -16.85
CA PRO A 27 3.10 15.67 -17.91
C PRO A 27 3.65 14.43 -18.62
N GLN A 28 4.90 14.03 -18.37
CA GLN A 28 5.53 12.89 -19.04
C GLN A 28 5.48 11.57 -18.25
N THR A 29 5.11 11.57 -16.95
CA THR A 29 5.30 10.37 -16.10
C THR A 29 4.05 9.80 -15.42
N SER A 30 2.99 10.59 -15.21
CA SER A 30 1.72 10.09 -14.65
C SER A 30 0.63 10.19 -15.71
N GLY A 31 0.26 9.03 -16.28
CA GLY A 31 -0.93 8.92 -17.13
C GLY A 31 -2.21 9.32 -16.39
N LEU A 32 -3.34 9.30 -17.11
CA LEU A 32 -4.70 9.66 -16.65
C LEU A 32 -5.26 8.73 -15.52
N THR A 33 -4.41 8.08 -14.74
CA THR A 33 -4.80 7.10 -13.74
C THR A 33 -5.46 7.80 -12.55
N THR A 34 -6.70 7.43 -12.24
CA THR A 34 -7.43 7.98 -11.11
C THR A 34 -7.15 7.19 -9.83
N LEU A 35 -7.53 7.74 -8.66
CA LEU A 35 -7.49 6.97 -7.42
C LEU A 35 -8.34 5.70 -7.52
N ALA A 36 -9.52 5.78 -8.15
CA ALA A 36 -10.39 4.63 -8.37
C ALA A 36 -9.72 3.52 -9.19
N ASP A 37 -8.86 3.87 -10.16
CA ASP A 37 -8.10 2.87 -10.92
C ASP A 37 -7.03 2.20 -10.05
N VAL A 38 -6.39 2.95 -9.15
CA VAL A 38 -5.46 2.37 -8.16
C VAL A 38 -6.19 1.45 -7.19
N GLU A 39 -7.38 1.83 -6.72
CA GLU A 39 -8.19 0.99 -5.85
C GLU A 39 -8.59 -0.32 -6.54
N ARG A 40 -9.01 -0.24 -7.81
CA ARG A 40 -9.32 -1.42 -8.64
C ARG A 40 -8.10 -2.31 -8.82
N LEU A 41 -6.95 -1.73 -9.17
CA LEU A 41 -5.68 -2.46 -9.29
C LEU A 41 -5.33 -3.19 -7.98
N CYS A 42 -5.52 -2.54 -6.85
CA CYS A 42 -5.23 -3.12 -5.54
C CYS A 42 -6.19 -4.27 -5.22
N ALA A 43 -7.49 -4.10 -5.48
CA ALA A 43 -8.49 -5.13 -5.28
C ALA A 43 -8.22 -6.36 -6.16
N ASP A 44 -7.99 -6.15 -7.45
CA ASP A 44 -7.69 -7.21 -8.41
C ASP A 44 -6.40 -7.96 -8.03
N THR A 45 -5.36 -7.21 -7.62
CA THR A 45 -4.09 -7.83 -7.22
C THR A 45 -4.24 -8.62 -5.92
N ALA A 46 -4.93 -8.07 -4.91
CA ALA A 46 -5.14 -8.76 -3.64
C ALA A 46 -5.97 -10.04 -3.82
N ALA A 47 -7.01 -9.99 -4.65
CA ALA A 47 -7.88 -11.13 -4.94
C ALA A 47 -7.10 -12.32 -5.53
N ARG A 48 -6.05 -12.06 -6.33
CA ARG A 48 -5.17 -13.12 -6.85
C ARG A 48 -4.47 -13.93 -5.77
N PHE A 49 -4.32 -13.39 -4.56
CA PHE A 49 -3.70 -14.08 -3.42
C PHE A 49 -4.73 -14.51 -2.36
N GLY A 50 -6.03 -14.44 -2.67
CA GLY A 50 -7.10 -14.71 -1.71
C GLY A 50 -7.21 -13.67 -0.60
N LEU A 51 -6.68 -12.46 -0.82
CA LEU A 51 -6.76 -11.32 0.08
C LEU A 51 -7.83 -10.33 -0.40
N THR A 52 -8.31 -9.48 0.50
CA THR A 52 -9.22 -8.37 0.17
C THR A 52 -8.52 -7.06 0.48
N SER A 53 -8.55 -6.07 -0.42
CA SER A 53 -8.03 -4.74 -0.12
C SER A 53 -9.12 -3.77 0.30
N GLN A 54 -8.86 -2.97 1.34
CA GLN A 54 -9.67 -1.80 1.69
C GLN A 54 -8.82 -0.54 1.55
N CYS A 55 -9.19 0.31 0.60
CA CYS A 55 -8.50 1.56 0.34
C CYS A 55 -9.07 2.67 1.21
N ARG A 56 -8.19 3.49 1.77
CA ARG A 56 -8.55 4.62 2.63
C ARG A 56 -7.67 5.80 2.30
N ARG A 57 -8.28 6.97 2.13
CA ARG A 57 -7.58 8.24 1.95
C ARG A 57 -7.88 9.16 3.11
N SER A 58 -6.86 9.88 3.56
CA SER A 58 -7.05 11.04 4.41
C SER A 58 -6.00 12.10 4.10
N ASP A 59 -6.44 13.34 3.90
CA ASP A 59 -5.56 14.49 3.78
C ASP A 59 -5.11 15.02 5.15
N HIS A 60 -5.63 14.42 6.22
CA HIS A 60 -5.36 14.77 7.61
C HIS A 60 -4.54 13.66 8.29
N GLU A 61 -3.55 14.05 9.08
CA GLU A 61 -2.67 13.10 9.78
C GLU A 61 -3.45 12.23 10.76
N GLU A 62 -4.39 12.83 11.49
CA GLU A 62 -5.26 12.14 12.45
C GLU A 62 -6.12 11.05 11.81
N GLY A 63 -6.58 11.24 10.57
CA GLY A 63 -7.38 10.25 9.86
C GLY A 63 -6.57 9.01 9.45
N LEU A 64 -5.29 9.21 9.12
CA LEU A 64 -4.36 8.09 8.90
C LEU A 64 -4.06 7.35 10.20
N VAL A 65 -3.82 8.08 11.30
CA VAL A 65 -3.62 7.48 12.64
C VAL A 65 -4.83 6.63 13.04
N GLN A 66 -6.04 7.16 12.88
CA GLN A 66 -7.27 6.43 13.18
C GLN A 66 -7.39 5.16 12.32
N SER A 67 -7.06 5.24 11.04
CA SER A 67 -7.08 4.08 10.14
C SER A 67 -6.08 3.00 10.57
N ILE A 68 -4.91 3.37 11.10
CA ILE A 68 -3.91 2.41 11.61
C ILE A 68 -4.38 1.78 12.92
N HIS A 69 -4.99 2.55 13.82
CA HIS A 69 -5.58 2.00 15.05
C HIS A 69 -6.71 1.02 14.72
N GLU A 70 -7.57 1.36 13.77
CA GLU A 70 -8.64 0.47 13.32
C GLU A 70 -8.09 -0.79 12.64
N ALA A 71 -7.06 -0.67 11.81
CA ALA A 71 -6.37 -1.80 11.19
C ALA A 71 -5.88 -2.80 12.26
N ARG A 72 -5.28 -2.29 13.33
CA ARG A 72 -4.81 -3.09 14.46
C ARG A 72 -5.98 -3.72 15.22
N ALA A 73 -7.01 -2.95 15.53
CA ALA A 73 -8.19 -3.43 16.26
C ALA A 73 -8.94 -4.53 15.49
N ARG A 74 -8.96 -4.44 14.16
CA ARG A 74 -9.55 -5.44 13.26
C ARG A 74 -8.61 -6.58 12.89
N ALA A 75 -7.38 -6.58 13.40
CA ALA A 75 -6.35 -7.56 13.09
C ALA A 75 -6.16 -7.78 11.57
N VAL A 76 -6.12 -6.71 10.79
CA VAL A 76 -5.91 -6.83 9.33
C VAL A 76 -4.59 -7.52 9.02
N ALA A 77 -4.53 -8.28 7.93
CA ALA A 77 -3.36 -9.03 7.53
C ALA A 77 -2.14 -8.15 7.23
N GLY A 78 -2.33 -6.95 6.68
CA GLY A 78 -1.21 -6.09 6.29
C GLY A 78 -1.59 -4.70 5.80
N ILE A 79 -0.59 -3.84 5.59
CA ILE A 79 -0.78 -2.47 5.11
C ILE A 79 0.10 -2.17 3.89
N VAL A 80 -0.48 -1.59 2.85
CA VAL A 80 0.24 -0.89 1.78
C VAL A 80 0.13 0.61 2.03
N LEU A 81 1.26 1.29 2.15
CA LEU A 81 1.32 2.64 2.69
C LEU A 81 1.87 3.65 1.67
N ASN A 82 1.04 4.60 1.24
CA ASN A 82 1.48 5.79 0.53
C ASN A 82 1.04 7.06 1.28
N THR A 83 1.84 7.49 2.25
CA THR A 83 1.55 8.66 3.11
C THR A 83 1.80 10.01 2.43
N GLY A 84 2.11 10.04 1.13
CA GLY A 84 2.30 11.29 0.39
C GLY A 84 3.38 12.18 1.01
N THR A 85 3.05 13.44 1.30
CA THR A 85 3.99 14.39 1.91
C THR A 85 4.39 14.01 3.34
N TYR A 86 3.49 13.37 4.10
CA TYR A 86 3.76 12.93 5.47
C TYR A 86 4.86 11.88 5.56
N SER A 87 5.16 11.17 4.48
CA SER A 87 6.29 10.23 4.44
C SER A 87 7.61 10.86 4.90
N ARG A 88 7.78 12.18 4.75
CA ARG A 88 9.02 12.91 5.06
C ARG A 88 8.94 13.80 6.29
N THR A 89 7.74 14.04 6.83
CA THR A 89 7.54 15.04 7.88
C THR A 89 6.97 14.44 9.17
N SER A 90 6.23 13.35 9.08
CA SER A 90 5.50 12.80 10.23
C SER A 90 6.30 11.75 10.98
N VAL A 91 6.84 12.15 12.12
CA VAL A 91 7.38 11.23 13.13
C VAL A 91 6.22 10.54 13.89
N ALA A 92 5.10 11.24 14.10
CA ALA A 92 3.95 10.69 14.80
C ALA A 92 3.35 9.46 14.07
N LEU A 93 3.19 9.53 12.75
CA LEU A 93 2.74 8.38 11.95
C LEU A 93 3.75 7.25 11.99
N HIS A 94 5.05 7.54 11.92
CA HIS A 94 6.08 6.51 12.06
C HIS A 94 5.91 5.73 13.37
N ASP A 95 5.74 6.42 14.50
CA ASP A 95 5.63 5.78 15.81
C ASP A 95 4.34 4.96 15.96
N VAL A 96 3.24 5.40 15.36
CA VAL A 96 1.98 4.64 15.33
C VAL A 96 2.12 3.40 14.45
N LEU A 97 2.77 3.52 13.28
CA LEU A 97 3.02 2.40 12.37
C LEU A 97 3.91 1.33 13.01
N VAL A 98 5.03 1.72 13.63
CA VAL A 98 5.92 0.79 14.34
C VAL A 98 5.17 0.06 15.46
N ARG A 99 4.36 0.79 16.26
CA ARG A 99 3.57 0.21 17.35
C ARG A 99 2.42 -0.68 16.88
N SER A 100 1.98 -0.55 15.62
CA SER A 100 0.91 -1.38 15.09
C SER A 100 1.29 -2.86 15.01
N ASN A 101 2.59 -3.15 14.78
CA ASN A 101 3.13 -4.48 14.53
C ASN A 101 2.46 -5.23 13.36
N ILE A 102 1.86 -4.48 12.42
CA ILE A 102 1.23 -5.01 11.20
C ILE A 102 2.28 -5.03 10.09
N PRO A 103 2.45 -6.13 9.33
CA PRO A 103 3.39 -6.16 8.23
C PRO A 103 2.96 -5.16 7.14
N MET A 104 3.90 -4.34 6.68
CA MET A 104 3.58 -3.28 5.74
C MET A 104 4.68 -3.00 4.71
N VAL A 105 4.25 -2.51 3.55
CA VAL A 105 5.12 -2.09 2.44
C VAL A 105 4.82 -0.62 2.11
N ALA A 106 5.86 0.22 2.07
CA ALA A 106 5.72 1.63 1.71
C ALA A 106 5.84 1.82 0.19
N VAL A 107 4.92 2.59 -0.40
CA VAL A 107 4.85 2.85 -1.85
C VAL A 107 4.98 4.34 -2.12
N ARG A 108 5.82 4.67 -3.12
CA ARG A 108 5.94 6.01 -3.70
C ARG A 108 5.88 5.92 -5.22
N ILE A 109 4.93 6.63 -5.83
CA ILE A 109 4.71 6.64 -7.28
C ILE A 109 5.97 7.12 -8.02
N GLY A 110 6.50 8.28 -7.64
CA GLY A 110 7.72 8.85 -8.24
C GLY A 110 9.02 8.26 -7.68
N ASN A 111 10.10 8.35 -8.47
CA ASN A 111 11.44 8.00 -8.02
C ASN A 111 11.94 9.05 -7.02
N THR A 112 12.17 8.58 -5.79
CA THR A 112 12.61 9.44 -4.70
C THR A 112 14.11 9.72 -4.77
N CYS A 113 14.90 8.72 -5.13
CA CYS A 113 16.37 8.81 -5.21
C CYS A 113 16.83 9.69 -6.37
N GLY A 114 16.05 9.76 -7.46
CA GLY A 114 16.33 10.62 -8.61
C GLY A 114 15.99 12.11 -8.40
N ARG A 115 15.60 12.51 -7.18
CA ARG A 115 15.22 13.88 -6.83
C ARG A 115 16.14 14.45 -5.74
N ASP A 116 15.85 15.67 -5.27
CA ASP A 116 16.62 16.36 -4.23
C ASP A 116 16.86 15.51 -2.97
N SER A 117 18.01 15.70 -2.33
CA SER A 117 18.45 14.93 -1.15
C SER A 117 17.46 14.95 0.01
N PHE A 118 16.75 16.06 0.23
CA PHE A 118 15.74 16.17 1.28
C PHE A 118 14.50 15.27 1.04
N ARG A 119 14.33 14.73 -0.18
CA ARG A 119 13.25 13.78 -0.48
C ARG A 119 13.66 12.34 -0.19
N HIS A 120 14.96 12.05 -0.06
CA HIS A 120 15.48 10.70 0.20
C HIS A 120 15.12 10.22 1.61
N HIS A 121 14.96 11.16 2.55
CA HIS A 121 14.57 10.81 3.91
C HIS A 121 13.06 10.56 4.01
N THR A 122 12.68 9.34 4.40
CA THR A 122 11.29 8.98 4.65
C THR A 122 11.15 8.34 6.03
N PHE A 123 10.44 9.00 6.95
CA PHE A 123 10.14 8.47 8.28
C PHE A 123 9.24 7.24 8.16
N THR A 124 8.09 7.35 7.51
CA THR A 124 7.08 6.28 7.53
C THR A 124 7.54 5.00 6.81
N ALA A 125 8.44 5.10 5.83
CA ALA A 125 8.99 3.92 5.16
C ALA A 125 9.90 3.08 6.06
N LYS A 126 10.50 3.67 7.10
CA LYS A 126 11.31 2.94 8.09
C LYS A 126 10.48 2.01 8.98
N ALA A 127 9.17 2.26 9.09
CA ALA A 127 8.25 1.36 9.79
C ALA A 127 7.85 0.15 8.92
N ALA A 128 8.10 0.21 7.62
CA ALA A 128 7.79 -0.86 6.68
C ALA A 128 8.97 -1.84 6.53
N PHE A 129 8.68 -3.12 6.28
CA PHE A 129 9.74 -4.10 6.04
C PHE A 129 10.33 -3.98 4.63
N ALA A 130 9.60 -3.32 3.71
CA ALA A 130 10.04 -3.04 2.36
C ALA A 130 9.49 -1.69 1.89
N SER A 131 10.20 -1.06 0.96
CA SER A 131 9.75 0.16 0.30
C SER A 131 9.96 0.07 -1.22
N ILE A 132 9.00 0.58 -1.98
CA ILE A 132 8.97 0.60 -3.44
C ILE A 132 8.80 2.05 -3.88
N SER A 133 9.67 2.53 -4.77
CA SER A 133 9.65 3.90 -5.29
C SER A 133 9.94 3.92 -6.78
N GLY A 134 9.21 4.75 -7.54
CA GLY A 134 9.51 5.04 -8.95
C GLY A 134 8.88 4.11 -9.98
N PHE A 135 8.06 3.14 -9.54
CA PHE A 135 7.32 2.22 -10.43
C PHE A 135 5.94 2.76 -10.83
N GLY A 136 5.65 4.03 -10.55
CA GLY A 136 4.33 4.59 -10.80
C GLY A 136 3.24 3.85 -10.02
N VAL A 137 2.13 3.60 -10.69
CA VAL A 137 0.98 2.87 -10.13
C VAL A 137 1.24 1.37 -9.98
N ASP A 138 2.11 0.78 -10.81
CA ASP A 138 2.49 -0.63 -10.65
C ASP A 138 3.24 -0.90 -9.34
N GLY A 139 3.77 0.14 -8.69
CA GLY A 139 4.31 0.04 -7.34
C GLY A 139 3.33 -0.56 -6.33
N TYR A 140 2.02 -0.34 -6.48
CA TYR A 140 1.00 -0.95 -5.63
C TYR A 140 0.87 -2.45 -5.89
N ARG A 141 0.91 -2.89 -7.15
CA ARG A 141 0.88 -4.32 -7.52
C ARG A 141 2.08 -5.06 -6.94
N LEU A 142 3.28 -4.47 -7.06
CA LEU A 142 4.51 -5.00 -6.49
C LEU A 142 4.42 -5.07 -4.95
N ALA A 143 3.89 -4.02 -4.32
CA ALA A 143 3.73 -3.99 -2.86
C ALA A 143 2.80 -5.07 -2.34
N ILE A 144 1.63 -5.25 -2.97
CA ILE A 144 0.66 -6.28 -2.59
C ILE A 144 1.25 -7.67 -2.82
N THR A 145 1.96 -7.89 -3.92
CA THR A 145 2.63 -9.17 -4.20
C THR A 145 3.68 -9.50 -3.14
N GLY A 146 4.54 -8.54 -2.79
CA GLY A 146 5.55 -8.71 -1.75
C GLY A 146 4.94 -8.91 -0.36
N LEU A 147 3.87 -8.19 -0.04
CA LEU A 147 3.12 -8.36 1.19
C LEU A 147 2.46 -9.74 1.27
N ALA A 148 1.81 -10.21 0.20
CA ALA A 148 1.22 -11.54 0.12
C ALA A 148 2.28 -12.63 0.34
N ALA A 149 3.46 -12.50 -0.29
CA ALA A 149 4.58 -13.42 -0.07
C ALA A 149 5.05 -13.40 1.40
N LYS A 150 5.15 -12.22 2.03
CA LYS A 150 5.49 -12.09 3.45
C LYS A 150 4.46 -12.75 4.37
N LEU A 151 3.19 -12.76 3.96
CA LEU A 151 2.08 -13.41 4.67
C LEU A 151 1.95 -14.92 4.36
N GLY A 152 2.76 -15.46 3.44
CA GLY A 152 2.64 -16.85 2.99
C GLY A 152 1.43 -17.12 2.10
N ALA A 153 0.75 -16.07 1.62
CA ALA A 153 -0.38 -16.20 0.69
C ALA A 153 0.13 -16.54 -0.71
N LYS A 154 -0.37 -17.64 -1.28
CA LYS A 154 0.01 -18.10 -2.62
C LYS A 154 -0.93 -17.52 -3.66
N ALA A 155 -0.39 -17.18 -4.82
CA ALA A 155 -1.21 -16.80 -5.96
C ALA A 155 -2.12 -17.98 -6.34
N ALA A 156 -3.38 -17.70 -6.63
CA ALA A 156 -4.26 -18.65 -7.27
C ALA A 156 -3.64 -19.08 -8.61
N PRO A 157 -3.72 -20.36 -8.99
CA PRO A 157 -3.27 -20.81 -10.29
C PRO A 157 -4.00 -20.00 -11.37
N GLN A 158 -3.23 -19.40 -12.29
CA GLN A 158 -3.82 -18.77 -13.46
C GLN A 158 -4.42 -19.89 -14.31
N THR A 159 -5.74 -19.94 -14.42
CA THR A 159 -6.37 -20.81 -15.41
C THR A 159 -6.02 -20.23 -16.78
N ASP A 160 -5.09 -20.84 -17.49
CA ASP A 160 -4.79 -20.50 -18.87
C ASP A 160 -6.03 -20.76 -19.73
N LEU A 161 -6.77 -19.70 -20.09
CA LEU A 161 -7.86 -19.76 -21.06
C LEU A 161 -7.35 -19.94 -22.51
N SER A 162 -6.04 -20.00 -22.73
CA SER A 162 -5.42 -20.21 -24.04
C SER A 162 -5.36 -21.68 -24.49
N ALA A 163 -5.84 -22.63 -23.68
CA ALA A 163 -5.90 -24.05 -24.03
C ALA A 163 -7.24 -24.51 -24.66
N GLN A 164 -8.11 -23.58 -25.05
CA GLN A 164 -9.43 -23.88 -25.64
C GLN A 164 -9.68 -23.24 -27.02
N ALA A 165 -8.65 -23.10 -27.86
CA ALA A 165 -8.81 -22.73 -29.27
C ALA A 165 -7.94 -23.62 -30.17
#